data_AF-A0A3R5X1U3-F1
#
_entry.id   AF-A0A3R5X1U3-F1
#
_cell.length_a   1.000
_cell.length_b   1.000
_cell.length_c   1.000
_cell.angle_alpha   90.00
_cell.angle_beta   90.00
_cell.angle_gamma   90.00
#
_symmetry.space_group_name_H-M   'P 1'
#
loop_
_entity.id
_entity.type
_entity.pdbx_description
1 polymer ?
#
loop_
_entity_poly.entity_id
_entity_poly.type
_entity_poly.pdbx_seq_one_letter_code
_entity_poly.pdbx_strand_id
1 'polypeptide(L)'
;MVLKHWIENTIEEDLANTAKSILDANKEEVERMVANNAFLLREMKEEAKKAGKIEGKLEGKNEEKIQIAKNLLDVLDDDTIATKTGLSLEVVKNLRKS
;
A
#
# COMPACT_ATOMS: atom_id res chain seq x y z
N MET A 1 0.43 40.51 -21.65
CA MET A 1 -0.97 40.12 -21.92
C MET A 1 -1.89 41.05 -21.13
N VAL A 2 -2.95 41.56 -21.75
CA VAL A 2 -3.91 42.53 -21.12
C VAL A 2 -4.49 42.00 -19.81
N LEU A 3 -4.77 40.70 -19.73
CA LEU A 3 -5.34 40.05 -18.55
C LEU A 3 -4.42 40.11 -17.32
N LYS A 4 -3.12 39.83 -17.49
CA LYS A 4 -2.12 39.86 -16.41
C LYS A 4 -1.98 41.26 -15.81
N HIS A 5 -1.99 42.26 -16.68
CA HIS A 5 -1.93 43.66 -16.28
C HIS A 5 -3.20 44.13 -15.57
N TRP A 6 -4.39 43.65 -15.99
CA TRP A 6 -5.64 43.94 -15.29
C TRP A 6 -5.61 43.35 -13.86
N ILE A 7 -5.22 42.08 -13.72
CA ILE A 7 -5.08 41.37 -12.44
C ILE A 7 -4.13 42.12 -11.48
N GLU A 8 -2.98 42.59 -11.95
CA GLU A 8 -2.03 43.34 -11.11
C GLU A 8 -2.60 44.65 -10.55
N ASN A 9 -3.64 45.21 -11.18
CA ASN A 9 -4.18 46.53 -10.85
C ASN A 9 -5.56 46.51 -10.17
N THR A 10 -6.26 45.38 -10.15
CA THR A 10 -7.67 45.32 -9.67
C THR A 10 -7.90 44.41 -8.47
N ILE A 11 -6.92 43.60 -8.06
CA ILE A 11 -7.05 42.70 -6.92
C ILE A 11 -5.91 42.91 -5.92
N GLU A 12 -6.13 42.42 -4.70
CA GLU A 12 -5.12 42.47 -3.63
C GLU A 12 -3.82 41.79 -4.06
N GLU A 13 -2.70 42.36 -3.62
CA GLU A 13 -1.35 42.03 -4.09
C GLU A 13 -1.03 40.53 -3.98
N ASP A 14 -1.43 39.89 -2.88
CA ASP A 14 -1.21 38.46 -2.65
C ASP A 14 -1.97 37.58 -3.66
N LEU A 15 -3.21 37.95 -3.99
CA LEU A 15 -4.00 37.26 -5.02
C LEU A 15 -3.43 37.51 -6.42
N ALA A 16 -2.96 38.73 -6.71
CA ALA A 16 -2.33 39.06 -7.98
C ALA A 16 -1.05 38.25 -8.22
N ASN A 17 -0.20 38.14 -7.20
CA ASN A 17 1.04 37.36 -7.27
C ASN A 17 0.76 35.87 -7.46
N THR A 18 -0.27 35.34 -6.79
CA THR A 18 -0.70 33.94 -6.96
C THR A 18 -1.26 33.68 -8.36
N ALA A 19 -2.11 34.56 -8.88
CA ALA A 19 -2.64 34.41 -10.22
C ALA A 19 -1.54 34.47 -11.29
N LYS A 20 -0.53 35.33 -11.07
CA LYS A 20 0.64 35.45 -11.94
C LYS A 20 1.48 34.19 -11.98
N SER A 21 1.77 33.58 -10.83
CA SER A 21 2.57 32.34 -10.80
C SER A 21 1.87 31.18 -11.52
N ILE A 22 0.54 31.10 -11.43
CA ILE A 22 -0.26 30.11 -12.17
C ILE A 22 -0.21 30.37 -13.68
N LEU A 23 -0.35 31.64 -14.10
CA LEU A 23 -0.35 32.02 -15.51
C LEU A 23 1.05 31.91 -16.17
N ASP A 24 2.10 32.05 -15.37
CA ASP A 24 3.50 31.92 -15.83
C ASP A 24 3.97 30.45 -15.82
N ALA A 25 3.17 29.51 -15.28
CA ALA A 25 3.49 28.09 -15.29
C ALA A 25 3.61 27.56 -16.73
N ASN A 26 4.73 26.87 -17.01
CA ASN A 26 4.98 26.33 -18.34
C ASN A 26 4.10 25.10 -18.59
N LYS A 27 3.22 25.18 -19.61
CA LYS A 27 2.34 24.07 -20.01
C LYS A 27 3.09 22.75 -20.22
N GLU A 28 4.25 22.77 -20.88
CA GLU A 28 5.05 21.56 -21.15
C GLU A 28 5.65 20.97 -19.86
N GLU A 29 5.99 21.81 -18.89
CA GLU A 29 6.46 21.36 -17.58
C GLU A 29 5.34 20.67 -16.79
N VAL A 30 4.14 21.27 -16.78
CA VAL A 30 2.96 20.70 -16.16
C VAL A 30 2.58 19.37 -16.81
N GLU A 31 2.58 19.29 -18.16
CA GLU A 31 2.27 18.06 -18.89
C GLU A 31 3.28 16.95 -18.58
N ARG A 32 4.59 17.26 -18.51
CA ARG A 32 5.62 16.29 -18.10
C ARG A 32 5.42 15.82 -16.66
N MET A 33 5.13 16.73 -15.73
CA MET A 33 4.86 16.37 -14.35
C MET A 33 3.64 15.44 -14.24
N VAL A 34 2.55 15.74 -14.95
CA VAL A 34 1.35 14.90 -14.97
C VAL A 34 1.65 13.51 -15.54
N ALA A 35 2.41 13.42 -16.63
CA ALA A 35 2.81 12.14 -17.22
C ALA A 35 3.66 11.31 -16.26
N ASN A 36 4.63 11.94 -15.58
CA ASN A 36 5.48 11.28 -14.58
C ASN A 36 4.65 10.79 -13.39
N ASN A 37 3.73 11.62 -12.88
CA ASN A 37 2.85 11.24 -11.79
C ASN A 37 1.95 10.07 -12.18
N ALA A 38 1.40 10.06 -13.40
CA ALA A 38 0.58 8.96 -13.89
C ALA A 38 1.37 7.64 -13.98
N PHE A 39 2.63 7.72 -14.40
CA PHE A 39 3.53 6.56 -14.43
C PHE A 39 3.83 6.04 -13.01
N LEU A 40 4.22 6.92 -12.10
CA LEU A 40 4.51 6.58 -10.70
C LEU A 40 3.29 5.93 -10.02
N LEU A 41 2.10 6.51 -10.17
CA LEU A 41 0.87 5.96 -9.60
C LEU A 41 0.57 4.54 -10.12
N ARG A 42 0.88 4.27 -11.39
CA ARG A 42 0.72 2.94 -11.98
C ARG A 42 1.71 1.95 -11.36
N GLU A 43 2.97 2.33 -11.21
CA GLU A 43 3.98 1.47 -10.57
C GLU A 43 3.61 1.17 -9.11
N MET A 44 3.25 2.20 -8.34
CA MET A 44 2.81 2.05 -6.95
C MET A 44 1.61 1.11 -6.82
N LYS A 45 0.64 1.19 -7.75
CA LYS A 45 -0.53 0.30 -7.75
C LYS A 45 -0.13 -1.16 -8.02
N GLU A 46 0.78 -1.40 -8.95
CA GLU A 46 1.26 -2.74 -9.25
C GLU A 46 2.09 -3.33 -8.10
N GLU A 47 2.92 -2.52 -7.45
CA GLU A 47 3.68 -2.93 -6.27
C GLU A 47 2.76 -3.26 -5.09
N ALA A 48 1.78 -2.39 -4.79
CA ALA A 48 0.79 -2.64 -3.75
C ALA A 48 0.02 -3.95 -3.99
N LYS A 49 -0.36 -4.22 -5.24
CA LYS A 49 -1.04 -5.48 -5.62
C LYS A 49 -0.12 -6.70 -5.43
N LYS A 50 1.16 -6.59 -5.78
CA LYS A 50 2.15 -7.65 -5.56
C LYS A 50 2.37 -7.91 -4.07
N ALA A 51 2.55 -6.86 -3.28
CA ALA A 51 2.72 -6.94 -1.83
C ALA A 51 1.52 -7.63 -1.18
N GLY A 52 0.30 -7.17 -1.46
CA GLY A 52 -0.92 -7.78 -0.91
C GLY A 52 -1.11 -9.24 -1.32
N LYS A 53 -0.70 -9.63 -2.54
CA LYS A 53 -0.72 -11.03 -2.97
C LYS A 53 0.30 -11.90 -2.20
N ILE A 54 1.47 -11.36 -1.89
CA ILE A 54 2.50 -12.07 -1.13
C ILE A 54 2.04 -12.23 0.33
N GLU A 55 1.57 -11.15 0.95
CA GLU A 55 1.06 -11.13 2.32
C GLU A 55 -0.10 -12.12 2.47
N GLY A 56 -1.14 -12.02 1.64
CA GLY A 56 -2.29 -12.94 1.71
C GLY A 56 -1.91 -14.40 1.47
N LYS A 57 -0.87 -14.68 0.66
CA LYS A 57 -0.35 -16.05 0.49
C LYS A 57 0.39 -16.56 1.72
N LEU A 58 1.11 -15.69 2.44
CA LEU A 58 1.79 -16.05 3.68
C LEU A 58 0.80 -16.26 4.81
N GLU A 59 -0.18 -15.36 4.95
CA GLU A 59 -1.27 -15.47 5.92
C GLU A 59 -2.06 -16.77 5.70
N GLY A 60 -2.54 -17.00 4.47
CA GLY A 60 -3.30 -18.21 4.15
C GLY A 60 -2.51 -19.50 4.41
N LYS A 61 -1.20 -19.53 4.18
CA LYS A 61 -0.34 -20.67 4.53
C LYS A 61 -0.24 -20.87 6.04
N ASN A 62 -0.15 -19.79 6.82
CA ASN A 62 -0.09 -19.88 8.28
C ASN A 62 -1.43 -20.32 8.85
N GLU A 63 -2.54 -19.79 8.34
CA GLU A 63 -3.90 -20.22 8.70
C GLU A 63 -4.12 -21.70 8.38
N GLU A 64 -3.71 -22.16 7.19
CA GLU A 64 -3.77 -23.56 6.80
C GLU A 64 -2.98 -24.45 7.77
N LYS A 65 -1.75 -24.08 8.12
CA LYS A 65 -0.94 -24.81 9.11
C LYS A 65 -1.65 -24.90 10.46
N ILE A 66 -2.23 -23.80 10.94
CA ILE A 66 -2.98 -23.77 12.21
C ILE A 66 -4.21 -24.67 12.11
N GLN A 67 -4.94 -24.64 11.00
CA GLN A 67 -6.13 -25.48 10.81
C GLN A 67 -5.77 -26.97 10.76
N ILE A 68 -4.69 -27.34 10.06
CA ILE A 68 -4.18 -28.71 10.06
C ILE A 68 -3.77 -29.12 11.48
N ALA A 69 -3.08 -28.25 12.22
CA ALA A 69 -2.71 -28.54 13.60
C ALA A 69 -3.94 -28.82 14.47
N LYS A 70 -4.96 -27.95 14.41
CA LYS A 70 -6.23 -28.13 15.15
C LYS A 70 -6.91 -29.45 14.84
N ASN A 71 -6.94 -29.86 13.58
CA ASN A 71 -7.53 -31.12 13.14
C ASN A 71 -6.74 -32.37 13.55
N LEU A 72 -5.50 -32.20 14.03
CA LEU A 72 -4.64 -33.31 14.45
C LEU A 72 -4.50 -33.40 15.98
N LEU A 73 -4.97 -32.40 16.74
CA LEU A 73 -4.80 -32.34 18.20
C LEU A 73 -5.46 -33.52 18.94
N ASP A 74 -6.53 -34.06 18.39
CA ASP A 74 -7.29 -35.18 18.95
C ASP A 74 -6.64 -36.55 18.69
N VAL A 75 -5.81 -36.64 17.65
CA VAL A 75 -5.21 -37.90 17.18
C VAL A 75 -3.70 -38.01 17.38
N LEU A 76 -2.99 -36.88 17.52
CA LEU A 76 -1.53 -36.84 17.59
C LEU A 76 -1.01 -36.04 18.80
N ASP A 77 0.21 -36.35 19.20
CA ASP A 77 0.97 -35.60 20.21
C ASP A 77 1.55 -34.29 19.64
N ASP A 78 1.89 -33.37 20.53
CA ASP A 78 2.31 -32.02 20.15
C ASP A 78 3.64 -32.00 19.36
N ASP A 79 4.55 -32.93 19.63
CA ASP A 79 5.85 -33.03 18.94
C ASP A 79 5.68 -33.48 17.49
N THR A 80 4.81 -34.48 17.27
CA THR A 80 4.47 -34.94 15.92
C THR A 80 3.74 -33.85 15.14
N ILE A 81 2.78 -33.14 15.75
CA ILE A 81 2.02 -32.08 15.07
C ILE A 81 2.94 -30.93 14.68
N ALA A 82 3.82 -30.47 15.57
CA ALA A 82 4.78 -29.41 15.27
C ALA A 82 5.67 -29.79 14.07
N THR A 83 6.16 -31.03 14.04
CA THR A 83 6.98 -31.54 12.94
C THR A 83 6.21 -31.60 11.61
N LYS A 84 4.95 -32.05 11.62
CA LYS A 84 4.13 -32.21 10.41
C LYS A 84 3.60 -30.89 9.84
N THR A 85 3.29 -29.92 10.71
CA THR A 85 2.75 -28.62 10.31
C THR A 85 3.83 -27.56 10.10
N GLY A 86 5.03 -27.80 10.63
CA GLY A 86 6.11 -26.82 10.66
C GLY A 86 5.78 -25.61 11.55
N LEU A 87 4.93 -25.80 12.56
CA LEU A 87 4.70 -24.85 13.65
C LEU A 87 5.69 -25.13 14.78
N SER A 88 5.93 -24.13 15.64
CA SER A 88 6.72 -24.37 16.86
C SER A 88 5.91 -25.18 17.88
N LEU A 89 6.60 -25.96 18.70
CA LEU A 89 5.99 -26.73 19.80
C LEU A 89 5.16 -25.85 20.73
N GLU A 90 5.62 -24.63 20.98
CA GLU A 90 4.91 -23.67 21.83
C GLU A 90 3.56 -23.28 21.23
N VAL A 91 3.51 -23.01 19.92
CA VAL A 91 2.25 -22.69 19.22
C VAL A 91 1.28 -23.86 19.31
N VAL A 92 1.74 -25.09 19.07
CA VAL A 92 0.89 -26.28 19.16
C VAL A 92 0.35 -26.49 20.59
N LYS A 93 1.21 -26.35 21.60
CA LYS A 93 0.81 -26.44 23.01
C LYS A 93 -0.22 -25.36 23.39
N ASN A 94 -0.10 -24.16 22.85
CA ASN A 94 -1.07 -23.09 23.06
C ASN A 94 -2.40 -23.39 22.37
N LEU A 95 -2.38 -23.97 21.16
CA LEU A 95 -3.60 -24.40 20.47
C LEU A 95 -4.36 -25.48 21.24
N ARG A 96 -3.68 -26.36 21.97
CA ARG A 96 -4.32 -27.39 22.82
C ARG A 96 -4.96 -26.82 24.09
N LYS A 97 -4.46 -25.68 24.58
CA LYS A 97 -4.98 -24.99 25.76
C LYS A 97 -6.10 -23.99 25.45
N SER A 98 -6.25 -23.63 24.17
CA SER A 98 -7.31 -22.76 23.65
C SER A 98 -8.64 -23.51 23.63
#